data_AF-A0AAX6I3Y9-F1
#
_entry.id   AF-A0AAX6I3Y9-F1
#
_cell.length_a   1.000
_cell.length_b   1.000
_cell.length_c   1.000
_cell.angle_alpha   90.00
_cell.angle_beta   90.00
_cell.angle_gamma   90.00
#
_symmetry.space_group_name_H-M   'P 1'
#
loop_
_entity.id
_entity.type
_entity.pdbx_description
1 polymer ?
#
loop_
_entity_poly.entity_id
_entity_poly.type
_entity_poly.pdbx_seq_one_letter_code
_entity_poly.pdbx_strand_id
1 'polypeptide(L)'
;MEDDPTCGPILDNVAVKKLFTPEPAQDNAVTNGDFEEGPWMFADAALGVLLPTNLGQDVSSLPGWIVESDRAVRYVDSDHYTVPQGKRAVELLSGKEGVISQMVATAPEKQYSLAFTVGSAGDSCQAPLAVMAFAGDQAQNFHYSPAGNATHVPANLTFTAQAERTRVAFYSIYYNTRSDDRSSLCGPVVDDVKVVAVSSVAGLAAVQFGLVKFFLVAFTVVSLVLG
;
A
#
# COMPACT_ATOMS: atom_id res chain seq x y z
N MET A 1 13.67 -38.44 23.88
CA MET A 1 12.54 -38.20 22.97
C MET A 1 12.96 -38.90 21.70
N GLU A 2 12.36 -40.06 21.42
CA GLU A 2 12.63 -40.79 20.16
C GLU A 2 12.02 -39.99 19.02
N ASP A 3 12.76 -39.85 17.93
CA ASP A 3 12.26 -39.21 16.71
C ASP A 3 11.17 -40.10 16.11
N ASP A 4 9.94 -39.57 16.05
CA ASP A 4 8.83 -40.23 15.37
C ASP A 4 9.16 -40.32 13.88
N PRO A 5 9.28 -41.52 13.28
CA PRO A 5 9.64 -41.68 11.87
C PRO A 5 8.58 -41.12 10.91
N THR A 6 7.38 -40.77 11.40
CA THR A 6 6.34 -40.08 10.63
C THR A 6 6.51 -38.55 10.64
N CYS A 7 7.37 -38.02 11.51
CA CYS A 7 7.70 -36.60 11.57
C CYS A 7 8.87 -36.30 10.63
N GLY A 8 8.57 -35.69 9.48
CA GLY A 8 9.56 -35.20 8.53
C GLY A 8 8.96 -34.17 7.58
N PRO A 9 9.79 -33.39 6.87
CA PRO A 9 9.29 -32.48 5.86
C PRO A 9 8.64 -33.28 4.71
N ILE A 10 7.44 -32.86 4.31
CA ILE A 10 6.75 -33.40 3.13
C ILE A 10 7.05 -32.46 1.95
N LEU A 11 7.51 -33.04 0.84
CA LEU A 11 7.65 -32.37 -0.45
C LEU A 11 6.59 -32.91 -1.39
N ASP A 12 5.88 -32.02 -2.06
CA ASP A 12 4.85 -32.36 -3.04
C ASP A 12 5.15 -31.67 -4.37
N ASN A 13 4.54 -30.50 -4.60
CA ASN A 13 4.74 -29.72 -5.81
C ASN A 13 5.94 -28.77 -5.72
N VAL A 14 6.76 -28.74 -6.77
CA VAL A 14 7.91 -27.84 -6.91
C VAL A 14 7.78 -27.02 -8.19
N ALA A 15 7.87 -25.70 -8.07
CA ALA A 15 7.92 -24.79 -9.20
C ALA A 15 9.17 -23.91 -9.14
N VAL A 16 9.73 -23.62 -10.32
CA VAL A 16 10.84 -22.69 -10.47
C VAL A 16 10.42 -21.61 -11.45
N LYS A 17 10.37 -20.36 -10.96
CA LYS A 17 10.10 -19.17 -11.77
C LYS A 17 11.33 -18.27 -11.74
N LYS A 18 11.76 -17.82 -12.91
CA LYS A 18 12.72 -16.72 -13.00
C LYS A 18 11.98 -15.42 -12.70
N LEU A 19 12.46 -14.70 -11.68
CA LEU A 19 11.93 -13.41 -11.30
C LEU A 19 12.66 -12.29 -12.05
N PHE A 20 11.92 -11.26 -12.42
CA PHE A 20 12.46 -10.04 -13.01
C PHE A 20 12.14 -8.87 -12.10
N THR A 21 13.06 -7.92 -11.94
CA THR A 21 12.72 -6.67 -11.26
C THR A 21 12.12 -5.73 -12.29
N PRO A 22 10.84 -5.32 -12.15
CA PRO A 22 10.24 -4.33 -13.05
C PRO A 22 11.00 -3.01 -12.96
N GLU A 23 11.10 -2.30 -14.08
CA GLU A 23 11.63 -0.94 -14.07
C GLU A 23 10.66 -0.01 -13.30
N PRO A 24 11.17 0.92 -12.47
CA PRO A 24 10.31 1.90 -11.82
C PRO A 24 9.58 2.76 -12.87
N ALA A 25 8.31 3.06 -12.62
CA ALA A 25 7.57 3.99 -13.45
C ALA A 25 8.13 5.42 -13.30
N GLN A 26 8.05 6.24 -14.35
CA GLN A 26 8.73 7.54 -14.42
C GLN A 26 8.41 8.48 -13.25
N ASP A 27 7.19 8.44 -12.72
CA ASP A 27 6.72 9.29 -11.63
C ASP A 27 6.54 8.54 -10.29
N ASN A 28 6.92 7.26 -10.22
CA ASN A 28 6.81 6.44 -9.02
C ASN A 28 8.20 5.94 -8.59
N ALA A 29 8.65 6.35 -7.41
CA ALA A 29 9.94 5.90 -6.89
C ALA A 29 9.93 4.43 -6.42
N VAL A 30 8.75 3.82 -6.28
CA VAL A 30 8.56 2.41 -5.90
C VAL A 30 8.65 1.52 -7.13
N THR A 31 9.41 0.45 -7.03
CA THR A 31 9.43 -0.68 -7.97
C THR A 31 8.48 -1.78 -7.49
N ASN A 32 7.75 -2.41 -8.41
CA ASN A 32 6.86 -3.54 -8.12
C ASN A 32 5.90 -3.26 -6.94
N GLY A 33 5.33 -2.05 -6.90
CA GLY A 33 4.46 -1.62 -5.80
C GLY A 33 3.05 -2.22 -5.85
N ASP A 34 2.66 -2.74 -7.01
CA ASP A 34 1.46 -3.54 -7.27
C ASP A 34 1.69 -5.04 -7.07
N PHE A 35 2.93 -5.45 -6.72
CA PHE A 35 3.30 -6.83 -6.40
C PHE A 35 3.01 -7.87 -7.49
N GLU A 36 2.77 -7.45 -8.74
CA GLU A 36 2.41 -8.36 -9.84
C GLU A 36 3.55 -9.31 -10.24
N GLU A 37 4.79 -8.95 -9.88
CA GLU A 37 5.94 -9.81 -10.05
C GLU A 37 6.39 -10.41 -8.70
N GLY A 38 6.24 -11.73 -8.57
CA GLY A 38 6.59 -12.48 -7.37
C GLY A 38 6.68 -13.99 -7.68
N PRO A 39 6.72 -14.85 -6.64
CA PRO A 39 6.88 -16.29 -6.79
C PRO A 39 5.78 -16.94 -7.64
N TRP A 40 6.03 -18.17 -8.06
CA TRP A 40 5.01 -18.96 -8.73
C TRP A 40 3.84 -19.26 -7.79
N MET A 41 2.62 -19.02 -8.27
CA MET A 41 1.38 -19.37 -7.57
C MET A 41 0.72 -20.52 -8.32
N PHE A 42 0.45 -21.61 -7.61
CA PHE A 42 -0.27 -22.75 -8.16
C PHE A 42 -1.78 -22.45 -8.18
N ALA A 43 -2.43 -22.71 -9.32
CA ALA A 43 -3.86 -22.43 -9.49
C ALA A 43 -4.76 -23.31 -8.61
N ASP A 44 -4.24 -24.42 -8.11
CA ASP A 44 -4.92 -25.39 -7.25
C ASP A 44 -4.52 -25.28 -5.77
N ALA A 45 -3.68 -24.30 -5.39
CA ALA A 45 -3.21 -24.10 -4.02
C ALA A 45 -3.66 -22.74 -3.44
N ALA A 46 -4.63 -22.79 -2.53
CA ALA A 46 -5.26 -21.60 -1.95
C ALA A 46 -4.57 -21.02 -0.70
N LEU A 47 -3.35 -21.45 -0.35
CA LEU A 47 -2.67 -21.05 0.90
C LEU A 47 -1.77 -19.81 0.75
N GLY A 48 -1.62 -19.32 -0.49
CA GLY A 48 -0.61 -18.32 -0.83
C GLY A 48 0.82 -18.85 -0.68
N VAL A 49 1.80 -17.96 -0.82
CA VAL A 49 3.23 -18.29 -0.66
C VAL A 49 3.81 -17.50 0.50
N LEU A 50 4.35 -18.20 1.50
CA LEU A 50 5.06 -17.56 2.61
C LEU A 50 6.44 -17.08 2.13
N LEU A 51 6.68 -15.78 2.23
CA LEU A 51 7.94 -15.14 1.90
C LEU A 51 8.77 -15.01 3.18
N PRO A 52 9.87 -15.76 3.33
CA PRO A 52 10.70 -15.69 4.52
C PRO A 52 11.52 -14.40 4.55
N THR A 53 12.09 -14.12 5.72
CA THR A 53 13.10 -13.09 5.90
C THR A 53 14.25 -13.25 4.90
N ASN A 54 14.67 -12.15 4.29
CA ASN A 54 15.80 -12.15 3.34
C ASN A 54 16.83 -11.06 3.67
N LEU A 55 17.08 -10.85 4.97
CA LEU A 55 18.11 -9.93 5.45
C LEU A 55 19.49 -10.31 4.90
N GLY A 56 20.13 -9.36 4.18
CA GLY A 56 21.50 -9.53 3.66
C GLY A 56 21.62 -10.45 2.45
N GLN A 57 20.52 -10.83 1.82
CA GLN A 57 20.53 -11.56 0.55
C GLN A 57 20.38 -10.58 -0.62
N ASP A 58 21.18 -10.76 -1.67
CA ASP A 58 21.10 -9.94 -2.90
C ASP A 58 19.84 -10.24 -3.74
N VAL A 59 19.10 -11.30 -3.39
CA VAL A 59 17.92 -11.77 -4.11
C VAL A 59 16.74 -11.89 -3.16
N SER A 60 15.62 -11.26 -3.54
CA SER A 60 14.33 -11.37 -2.87
C SER A 60 13.38 -12.22 -3.70
N SER A 61 12.54 -13.01 -3.03
CA SER A 61 11.39 -13.67 -3.66
C SER A 61 10.32 -12.67 -4.09
N LEU A 62 10.39 -11.42 -3.62
CA LEU A 62 9.55 -10.30 -4.03
C LEU A 62 10.45 -9.19 -4.61
N PRO A 63 10.66 -9.15 -5.93
CA PRO A 63 11.58 -8.20 -6.56
C PRO A 63 11.28 -6.75 -6.16
N GLY A 64 12.34 -6.03 -5.78
CA GLY A 64 12.24 -4.65 -5.28
C GLY A 64 11.94 -4.53 -3.78
N TRP A 65 11.48 -5.59 -3.11
CA TRP A 65 11.07 -5.56 -1.71
C TRP A 65 11.89 -6.51 -0.84
N ILE A 66 12.04 -6.17 0.43
CA ILE A 66 12.74 -6.96 1.43
C ILE A 66 11.76 -7.30 2.55
N VAL A 67 11.74 -8.56 2.98
CA VAL A 67 11.12 -9.00 4.23
C VAL A 67 12.18 -8.88 5.32
N GLU A 68 12.08 -7.81 6.11
CA GLU A 68 13.15 -7.38 7.03
C GLU A 68 13.11 -8.04 8.42
N SER A 69 12.05 -8.75 8.74
CA SER A 69 11.78 -9.25 10.08
C SER A 69 11.77 -10.78 10.11
N ASP A 70 11.82 -11.34 11.32
CA ASP A 70 11.95 -12.76 11.62
C ASP A 70 10.72 -13.62 11.27
N ARG A 71 9.60 -13.00 10.88
CA ARG A 71 8.41 -13.71 10.41
C ARG A 71 8.11 -13.42 8.96
N ALA A 72 7.53 -14.44 8.33
CA ALA A 72 7.11 -14.37 6.94
C ALA A 72 5.91 -13.44 6.75
N VAL A 73 5.82 -12.90 5.54
CA VAL A 73 4.59 -12.33 4.98
C VAL A 73 4.03 -13.29 3.94
N ARG A 74 2.76 -13.15 3.56
CA ARG A 74 2.14 -14.02 2.56
C ARG A 74 1.94 -13.26 1.25
N TYR A 75 2.45 -13.82 0.17
CA TYR A 75 2.09 -13.42 -1.18
C TYR A 75 0.80 -14.13 -1.58
N VAL A 76 -0.19 -13.36 -2.02
CA VAL A 76 -1.55 -13.85 -2.33
C VAL A 76 -1.94 -13.56 -3.77
N ASP A 77 -2.92 -14.29 -4.27
CA ASP A 77 -3.49 -14.08 -5.60
C ASP A 77 -5.02 -13.88 -5.58
N SER A 78 -5.52 -13.28 -6.66
CA SER A 78 -6.94 -12.97 -6.86
C SER A 78 -7.84 -14.19 -7.09
N ASP A 79 -7.28 -15.36 -7.43
CA ASP A 79 -8.08 -16.56 -7.67
C ASP A 79 -8.55 -17.17 -6.33
N HIS A 80 -7.82 -16.91 -5.25
CA HIS A 80 -8.10 -17.45 -3.91
C HIS A 80 -8.40 -16.39 -2.84
N TYR A 81 -7.94 -15.15 -3.04
CA TYR A 81 -8.05 -14.07 -2.07
C TYR A 81 -8.65 -12.81 -2.67
N THR A 82 -9.12 -11.93 -1.79
CA THR A 82 -9.46 -10.57 -2.19
C THR A 82 -8.20 -9.74 -2.32
N VAL A 83 -7.91 -9.34 -3.56
CA VAL A 83 -6.75 -8.51 -3.92
C VAL A 83 -7.25 -7.10 -4.29
N PRO A 84 -6.66 -6.02 -3.78
CA PRO A 84 -7.11 -4.66 -4.10
C PRO A 84 -6.98 -4.29 -5.59
N GLN A 85 -5.87 -4.63 -6.24
CA GLN A 85 -5.62 -4.33 -7.64
C GLN A 85 -4.89 -5.48 -8.35
N GLY A 86 -5.17 -5.67 -9.64
CA GLY A 86 -4.46 -6.67 -10.43
C GLY A 86 -4.78 -8.10 -9.99
N LYS A 87 -3.75 -8.92 -9.85
CA LYS A 87 -3.85 -10.34 -9.51
C LYS A 87 -3.07 -10.72 -8.27
N ARG A 88 -2.27 -9.82 -7.69
CA ARG A 88 -1.31 -10.14 -6.63
C ARG A 88 -1.30 -9.07 -5.55
N ALA A 89 -1.02 -9.48 -4.33
CA ALA A 89 -0.79 -8.55 -3.22
C ALA A 89 0.03 -9.22 -2.11
N VAL A 90 0.34 -8.46 -1.05
CA VAL A 90 1.02 -8.97 0.14
C VAL A 90 0.13 -8.84 1.37
N GLU A 91 -0.04 -9.93 2.10
CA GLU A 91 -0.72 -9.98 3.40
C GLU A 91 0.31 -10.00 4.55
N LEU A 92 0.12 -9.11 5.52
CA LEU A 92 1.03 -8.91 6.65
C LEU A 92 0.58 -9.75 7.87
N LEU A 93 1.17 -10.93 8.04
CA LEU A 93 0.66 -11.96 8.96
C LEU A 93 0.96 -11.74 10.45
N SER A 94 2.14 -11.21 10.77
CA SER A 94 2.79 -11.46 12.07
C SER A 94 3.03 -10.20 12.89
N GLY A 95 2.05 -9.29 12.93
CA GLY A 95 2.19 -8.04 13.66
C GLY A 95 3.47 -7.27 13.29
N LYS A 96 4.20 -6.79 14.30
CA LYS A 96 5.45 -6.01 14.16
C LYS A 96 6.65 -6.85 13.68
N GLU A 97 6.49 -8.16 13.59
CA GLU A 97 7.51 -9.11 13.17
C GLU A 97 7.33 -9.54 11.70
N GLY A 98 6.36 -8.97 10.97
CA GLY A 98 6.15 -9.17 9.53
C GLY A 98 6.28 -7.84 8.76
N VAL A 99 7.51 -7.37 8.57
CA VAL A 99 7.85 -6.09 7.97
C VAL A 99 8.32 -6.28 6.54
N ILE A 100 7.67 -5.60 5.60
CA ILE A 100 8.19 -5.42 4.24
C ILE A 100 8.74 -4.01 4.06
N SER A 101 9.79 -3.86 3.28
CA SER A 101 10.38 -2.56 2.98
C SER A 101 10.97 -2.45 1.57
N GLN A 102 11.16 -1.21 1.15
CA GLN A 102 11.94 -0.86 -0.03
C GLN A 102 12.72 0.44 0.21
N MET A 103 13.96 0.50 -0.26
CA MET A 103 14.74 1.74 -0.32
C MET A 103 14.48 2.46 -1.64
N VAL A 104 13.65 3.50 -1.60
CA VAL A 104 13.27 4.27 -2.79
C VAL A 104 14.16 5.51 -2.96
N ALA A 105 14.36 5.94 -4.22
CA ALA A 105 15.09 7.16 -4.52
C ALA A 105 14.23 8.40 -4.18
N THR A 106 14.82 9.34 -3.45
CA THR A 106 14.20 10.62 -3.06
C THR A 106 15.21 11.74 -3.20
N ALA A 107 14.83 12.98 -2.89
CA ALA A 107 15.76 14.08 -2.74
C ALA A 107 15.55 14.76 -1.38
N PRO A 108 16.62 15.11 -0.64
CA PRO A 108 16.52 15.79 0.63
C PRO A 108 15.63 17.05 0.55
N GLU A 109 14.91 17.33 1.63
CA GLU A 109 14.04 18.50 1.81
C GLU A 109 12.85 18.60 0.86
N LYS A 110 12.63 17.60 -0.01
CA LYS A 110 11.43 17.52 -0.85
C LYS A 110 10.31 16.74 -0.18
N GLN A 111 9.08 17.16 -0.43
CA GLN A 111 7.89 16.49 0.05
C GLN A 111 7.42 15.42 -0.94
N TYR A 112 7.05 14.27 -0.41
CA TYR A 112 6.55 13.11 -1.14
C TYR A 112 5.26 12.61 -0.49
N SER A 113 4.47 11.86 -1.25
CA SER A 113 3.31 11.12 -0.78
C SER A 113 3.55 9.62 -0.99
N LEU A 114 3.58 8.86 0.11
CA LEU A 114 3.49 7.41 0.11
C LEU A 114 2.01 7.04 0.07
N ALA A 115 1.51 6.66 -1.11
CA ALA A 115 0.14 6.18 -1.30
C ALA A 115 0.14 4.65 -1.42
N PHE A 116 -0.89 4.01 -0.89
CA PHE A 116 -1.07 2.56 -0.96
C PHE A 116 -2.53 2.22 -0.69
N THR A 117 -2.88 0.96 -0.91
CA THR A 117 -4.20 0.42 -0.58
C THR A 117 -4.08 -0.59 0.55
N VAL A 118 -4.99 -0.52 1.52
CA VAL A 118 -5.10 -1.47 2.63
C VAL A 118 -6.43 -2.19 2.57
N GLY A 119 -6.42 -3.51 2.76
CA GLY A 119 -7.63 -4.33 2.64
C GLY A 119 -7.67 -5.55 3.55
N SER A 120 -8.73 -6.32 3.39
CA SER A 120 -8.86 -7.68 3.92
C SER A 120 -8.68 -8.70 2.81
N ALA A 121 -7.98 -9.80 3.08
CA ALA A 121 -7.79 -10.89 2.13
C ALA A 121 -9.07 -11.73 1.91
N GLY A 122 -10.11 -11.54 2.74
CA GLY A 122 -11.33 -12.35 2.68
C GLY A 122 -11.15 -13.78 3.21
N ASP A 123 -10.09 -14.04 3.97
CA ASP A 123 -9.68 -15.35 4.46
C ASP A 123 -10.15 -15.64 5.90
N SER A 124 -11.23 -15.00 6.32
CA SER A 124 -11.78 -15.07 7.68
C SER A 124 -10.87 -14.48 8.77
N CYS A 125 -9.92 -13.60 8.41
CA CYS A 125 -9.08 -12.91 9.37
C CYS A 125 -9.88 -12.05 10.35
N GLN A 126 -9.55 -12.16 11.64
CA GLN A 126 -10.26 -11.43 12.70
C GLN A 126 -9.93 -9.93 12.68
N ALA A 127 -10.97 -9.11 12.81
CA ALA A 127 -10.83 -7.67 13.00
C ALA A 127 -10.42 -7.35 14.45
N PRO A 128 -9.72 -6.23 14.71
CA PRO A 128 -9.37 -5.15 13.77
C PRO A 128 -8.17 -5.47 12.87
N LEU A 129 -8.17 -4.90 11.66
CA LEU A 129 -7.03 -4.89 10.74
C LEU A 129 -6.46 -3.47 10.67
N ALA A 130 -5.13 -3.32 10.77
CA ALA A 130 -4.48 -2.03 10.62
C ALA A 130 -3.01 -2.19 10.19
N VAL A 131 -2.56 -1.26 9.36
CA VAL A 131 -1.19 -1.21 8.85
C VAL A 131 -0.47 -0.01 9.46
N MET A 132 0.76 -0.23 9.90
CA MET A 132 1.69 0.86 10.18
C MET A 132 2.54 1.09 8.93
N ALA A 133 2.50 2.30 8.38
CA ALA A 133 3.33 2.69 7.24
C ALA A 133 4.44 3.65 7.70
N PHE A 134 5.64 3.47 7.15
CA PHE A 134 6.82 4.27 7.45
C PHE A 134 7.40 4.85 6.16
N ALA A 135 7.90 6.08 6.25
CA ALA A 135 8.75 6.73 5.26
C ALA A 135 9.89 7.44 5.99
N GLY A 136 11.04 6.78 6.08
CA GLY A 136 12.15 7.23 6.93
C GLY A 136 11.77 7.16 8.41
N ASP A 137 11.85 8.30 9.10
CA ASP A 137 11.48 8.46 10.51
C ASP A 137 10.01 8.87 10.70
N GLN A 138 9.29 9.17 9.62
CA GLN A 138 7.89 9.54 9.64
C GLN A 138 7.00 8.31 9.47
N ALA A 139 5.98 8.19 10.31
CA ALA A 139 5.12 7.01 10.30
C ALA A 139 3.69 7.32 10.72
N GLN A 140 2.74 6.52 10.22
CA GLN A 140 1.33 6.66 10.54
C GLN A 140 0.62 5.30 10.56
N ASN A 141 -0.33 5.17 11.48
CA ASN A 141 -1.24 4.03 11.59
C ASN A 141 -2.48 4.27 10.70
N PHE A 142 -2.82 3.27 9.88
CA PHE A 142 -4.01 3.22 9.06
C PHE A 142 -4.86 2.01 9.43
N HIS A 143 -6.00 2.29 10.07
CA HIS A 143 -7.00 1.26 10.33
C HIS A 143 -7.80 0.96 9.07
N TYR A 144 -7.95 -0.33 8.78
CA TYR A 144 -8.87 -0.78 7.74
C TYR A 144 -10.30 -0.67 8.25
N SER A 145 -10.99 0.39 7.84
CA SER A 145 -12.37 0.71 8.18
C SER A 145 -13.16 0.94 6.90
N PRO A 146 -13.53 -0.12 6.16
CA PRO A 146 -14.21 0.00 4.88
C PRO A 146 -15.58 0.66 5.02
N ALA A 147 -15.94 1.49 4.04
CA ALA A 147 -17.30 2.00 3.91
C ALA A 147 -18.15 1.02 3.09
N GLY A 148 -19.30 0.62 3.63
CA GLY A 148 -20.20 -0.31 2.96
C GLY A 148 -19.55 -1.66 2.70
N ASN A 149 -19.61 -2.14 1.45
CA ASN A 149 -19.09 -3.45 1.06
C ASN A 149 -17.67 -3.38 0.45
N ALA A 150 -16.95 -2.26 0.63
CA ALA A 150 -15.58 -2.16 0.16
C ALA A 150 -14.70 -3.20 0.86
N THR A 151 -13.83 -3.86 0.10
CA THR A 151 -12.87 -4.85 0.62
C THR A 151 -11.47 -4.29 0.84
N HIS A 152 -11.27 -3.04 0.40
CA HIS A 152 -10.03 -2.30 0.47
C HIS A 152 -10.31 -0.79 0.48
N VAL A 153 -9.39 -0.01 1.04
CA VAL A 153 -9.46 1.45 1.11
C VAL A 153 -8.09 2.07 0.80
N PRO A 154 -8.04 3.21 0.10
CA PRO A 154 -6.79 3.93 -0.12
C PRO A 154 -6.31 4.59 1.17
N ALA A 155 -4.99 4.66 1.33
CA ALA A 155 -4.29 5.31 2.43
C ALA A 155 -3.11 6.12 1.88
N ASN A 156 -2.73 7.18 2.61
CA ASN A 156 -1.56 7.98 2.25
C ASN A 156 -0.81 8.51 3.48
N LEU A 157 0.50 8.59 3.36
CA LEU A 157 1.41 9.22 4.31
C LEU A 157 2.24 10.27 3.54
N THR A 158 1.99 11.55 3.82
CA THR A 158 2.83 12.63 3.30
C THR A 158 4.08 12.75 4.18
N PHE A 159 5.26 12.80 3.57
CA PHE A 159 6.53 12.88 4.29
C PHE A 159 7.52 13.82 3.59
N THR A 160 8.43 14.42 4.36
CA THR A 160 9.58 15.15 3.84
C THR A 160 10.80 14.25 3.84
N ALA A 161 11.42 14.03 2.69
CA ALA A 161 12.62 13.20 2.58
C ALA A 161 13.83 13.88 3.22
N GLN A 162 14.64 13.12 3.95
CA GLN A 162 15.84 13.62 4.63
C GLN A 162 17.14 13.30 3.89
N ALA A 163 17.07 12.42 2.89
CA ALA A 163 18.22 11.90 2.16
C ALA A 163 17.85 11.60 0.69
N GLU A 164 18.87 11.30 -0.11
CA GLU A 164 18.72 10.84 -1.52
C GLU A 164 18.01 9.48 -1.63
N ARG A 165 17.84 8.77 -0.51
CA ARG A 165 17.03 7.56 -0.44
C ARG A 165 16.22 7.53 0.84
N THR A 166 14.98 7.07 0.74
CA THR A 166 14.08 6.91 1.88
C THR A 166 13.64 5.45 1.97
N ARG A 167 13.69 4.90 3.18
CA ARG A 167 13.13 3.57 3.47
C ARG A 167 11.62 3.71 3.61
N VAL A 168 10.86 3.05 2.74
CA VAL A 168 9.42 2.86 2.94
C VAL A 168 9.16 1.47 3.48
N ALA A 169 8.27 1.33 4.44
CA ALA A 169 7.98 0.03 5.05
C ALA A 169 6.58 -0.09 5.62
N PHE A 170 6.13 -1.33 5.74
CA PHE A 170 4.81 -1.68 6.24
C PHE A 170 4.89 -2.86 7.19
N TYR A 171 4.09 -2.84 8.26
CA TYR A 171 3.81 -4.02 9.08
C TYR A 171 2.36 -4.01 9.58
N SER A 172 1.85 -5.18 9.97
CA SER A 172 0.55 -5.27 10.64
C SER A 172 0.67 -4.80 12.09
N ILE A 173 -0.27 -3.98 12.57
CA ILE A 173 -0.25 -3.53 13.97
C ILE A 173 -0.64 -4.66 14.92
N TYR A 174 -1.49 -5.57 14.45
CA TYR A 174 -2.09 -6.63 15.25
C TYR A 174 -1.54 -8.00 14.87
N TYR A 175 -1.48 -8.88 15.86
CA TYR A 175 -1.29 -10.31 15.67
C TYR A 175 -2.67 -10.96 15.55
N ASN A 176 -3.16 -11.07 14.32
CA ASN A 176 -4.47 -11.65 14.06
C ASN A 176 -4.34 -13.11 13.64
N THR A 177 -5.39 -13.87 13.96
CA THR A 177 -5.56 -15.23 13.51
C THR A 177 -6.89 -15.37 12.78
N ARG A 178 -6.98 -16.32 11.85
CA ARG A 178 -8.23 -16.63 11.18
C ARG A 178 -9.28 -17.14 12.18
N SER A 179 -10.54 -16.88 11.91
CA SER A 179 -11.64 -17.23 12.83
C SER A 179 -12.13 -18.67 12.68
N ASP A 180 -11.87 -19.30 11.54
CA ASP A 180 -12.26 -20.67 11.20
C ASP A 180 -11.34 -21.73 11.81
N ASP A 181 -10.02 -21.53 11.77
CA ASP A 181 -9.02 -22.46 12.34
C ASP A 181 -8.38 -21.97 13.65
N ARG A 182 -8.58 -20.69 14.02
CA ARG A 182 -8.11 -20.03 15.25
C ARG A 182 -6.61 -20.13 15.51
N SER A 183 -5.81 -20.46 14.50
CA SER A 183 -4.38 -20.75 14.67
C SER A 183 -3.53 -20.22 13.53
N SER A 184 -4.07 -20.12 12.32
CA SER A 184 -3.37 -19.52 11.19
C SER A 184 -3.27 -18.02 11.38
N LEU A 185 -2.04 -17.50 11.33
CA LEU A 185 -1.78 -16.07 11.28
C LEU A 185 -2.34 -15.48 9.98
N CYS A 186 -2.85 -14.25 10.10
CA CYS A 186 -3.42 -13.47 9.02
C CYS A 186 -3.31 -11.98 9.35
N GLY A 187 -3.60 -11.11 8.38
CA GLY A 187 -3.62 -9.68 8.64
C GLY A 187 -4.11 -8.82 7.48
N PRO A 188 -3.81 -7.52 7.51
CA PRO A 188 -4.17 -6.63 6.42
C PRO A 188 -3.38 -6.95 5.16
N VAL A 189 -4.05 -6.79 4.02
CA VAL A 189 -3.43 -6.82 2.69
C VAL A 189 -2.94 -5.42 2.33
N VAL A 190 -1.75 -5.30 1.77
CA VAL A 190 -1.17 -4.09 1.20
C VAL A 190 -0.95 -4.29 -0.30
N ASP A 191 -1.29 -3.27 -1.07
CA ASP A 191 -1.19 -3.25 -2.54
C ASP A 191 -1.11 -1.81 -3.09
N ASP A 192 -0.86 -1.65 -4.39
CA ASP A 192 -0.78 -0.40 -5.15
C ASP A 192 0.11 0.67 -4.49
N VAL A 193 1.31 0.28 -4.04
CA VAL A 193 2.23 1.17 -3.33
C VAL A 193 2.93 2.11 -4.31
N LYS A 194 2.84 3.41 -4.02
CA LYS A 194 3.44 4.49 -4.81
C LYS A 194 4.11 5.52 -3.93
N VAL A 195 5.27 6.01 -4.36
CA VAL A 195 5.92 7.19 -3.78
C VAL A 195 6.07 8.22 -4.89
N VAL A 196 5.32 9.30 -4.76
CA VAL A 196 5.25 10.37 -5.76
C VAL A 196 5.67 11.70 -5.13
N ALA A 197 6.40 12.53 -5.87
CA ALA A 197 6.74 13.87 -5.40
C ALA A 197 5.47 14.73 -5.32
N VAL A 198 5.32 15.51 -4.25
CA VAL A 198 4.21 16.45 -4.13
C VAL A 198 4.59 17.71 -4.91
N SER A 199 3.96 17.92 -6.07
CA SER A 199 4.12 19.16 -6.82
C SER A 199 3.62 20.33 -5.98
N SER A 200 4.50 21.26 -5.64
CA SER A 200 4.10 22.56 -5.09
C SER A 200 3.39 23.33 -6.20
N VAL A 201 2.09 23.55 -6.05
CA VAL A 201 1.42 24.58 -6.86
C VAL A 201 2.00 25.92 -6.42
N ALA A 202 2.97 26.42 -7.18
CA ALA A 202 3.49 27.77 -7.00
C ALA A 202 2.35 28.77 -7.23
N GLY A 203 1.95 29.47 -6.16
CA GLY A 203 1.21 30.73 -6.13
C GLY A 203 0.11 30.94 -7.18
N LEU A 204 -1.14 30.63 -6.82
CA LEU A 204 -2.25 31.39 -7.38
C LEU A 204 -2.13 32.82 -6.87
N ALA A 205 -1.61 33.70 -7.72
CA ALA A 205 -1.69 35.14 -7.52
C ALA A 205 -3.16 35.51 -7.23
N ALA A 206 -3.41 36.10 -6.07
CA ALA A 206 -4.69 36.68 -5.74
C ALA A 206 -5.00 37.77 -6.77
N VAL A 207 -5.86 37.46 -7.74
CA VAL A 207 -6.48 38.48 -8.60
C VAL A 207 -7.43 39.25 -7.70
N GLN A 208 -7.01 40.43 -7.24
CA GLN A 208 -7.90 41.39 -6.59
C GLN A 208 -9.02 41.74 -7.57
N PHE A 209 -10.22 41.21 -7.33
CA PHE A 209 -11.42 41.72 -7.98
C PHE A 209 -11.67 43.15 -7.46
N GLY A 210 -11.41 44.13 -8.31
CA GLY A 210 -11.76 45.53 -8.06
C GLY A 210 -13.27 45.67 -7.88
N LEU A 211 -13.66 46.36 -6.81
CA LEU A 211 -15.02 46.84 -6.53
C LEU A 211 -15.55 47.65 -7.73
N VAL A 212 -16.42 47.06 -8.53
CA VAL A 212 -17.24 47.81 -9.50
C VAL A 212 -18.34 48.52 -8.72
N LYS A 213 -18.20 49.83 -8.56
CA LYS A 213 -19.26 50.71 -8.02
C LYS A 213 -20.43 50.74 -9.00
N PHE A 214 -21.57 50.18 -8.60
CA PHE A 214 -22.85 50.40 -9.28
C PHE A 214 -23.31 51.86 -9.06
N PHE A 215 -23.19 52.70 -10.09
CA PHE A 215 -23.90 53.98 -10.15
C PHE A 215 -25.30 53.74 -10.71
N LEU A 216 -26.31 53.90 -9.85
CA LEU A 216 -27.72 53.80 -10.21
C LEU A 216 -28.16 55.16 -10.78
N VAL A 217 -28.24 55.28 -12.11
CA VAL A 217 -28.77 56.47 -12.78
C VAL A 217 -30.28 56.32 -12.89
N ALA A 218 -31.01 57.13 -12.11
CA ALA A 218 -32.45 57.26 -12.21
C ALA A 218 -32.82 58.12 -13.43
N PHE A 219 -33.49 57.53 -14.42
CA PHE A 219 -34.11 58.27 -15.52
C PHE A 219 -35.51 58.71 -15.10
N THR A 220 -35.69 60.02 -14.87
CA THR A 220 -36.98 60.68 -14.81
C THR A 220 -37.47 60.96 -16.24
N VAL A 221 -38.58 60.35 -16.65
CA VAL A 221 -39.29 60.73 -17.87
C VAL A 221 -40.47 61.61 -17.45
N VAL A 222 -40.36 62.91 -17.73
CA VAL A 222 -41.47 63.87 -17.65
C VAL A 222 -42.08 64.03 -19.03
N SER A 223 -43.41 63.97 -19.03
CA SER A 223 -44.40 63.95 -20.11
C SER A 223 -44.27 65.04 -21.19
N LEU A 224 -44.74 64.75 -22.41
CA LEU A 224 -45.51 65.71 -23.21
C LEU A 224 -46.44 65.03 -24.26
N VAL A 225 -47.74 65.13 -23.98
CA VAL A 225 -48.86 65.60 -24.86
C VAL A 225 -49.23 64.80 -26.12
N LEU A 226 -50.46 64.26 -26.19
CA LEU A 226 -51.59 64.73 -27.02
C LEU A 226 -52.79 63.78 -26.91
N GLY A 227 -53.97 64.33 -26.62
CA GLY A 227 -55.26 63.64 -26.54
C GLY A 227 -56.24 64.41 -25.67
#